data_AF-A0A5C6A7W6-F1
#
_entry.id   AF-A0A5C6A7W6-F1
#
_cell.length_a   1.000
_cell.length_b   1.000
_cell.length_c   1.000
_cell.angle_alpha   90.00
_cell.angle_beta   90.00
_cell.angle_gamma   90.00
#
_symmetry.space_group_name_H-M   'P 1'
#
loop_
_entity.id
_entity.type
_entity.pdbx_description
1 polymer ?
#
loop_
_entity_poly.entity_id
_entity_poly.type
_entity_poly.pdbx_seq_one_letter_code
_entity_poly.pdbx_strand_id
1 'polypeptide(L)'
;MSPSVTGSVGRGNPADAPADELALLLANRRQIAHIWSVEDVRDVRPDLDDEQAWSVLQLIDDQKDATQGITWETLAVAAAVLYPEEGDSS
;
A
#
# COMPACT_ATOMS: atom_id res chain seq x y z
N MET A 1 -8.94 7.79 56.95
CA MET A 1 -8.27 6.96 55.94
C MET A 1 -9.25 6.77 54.80
N SER A 2 -9.03 7.45 53.68
CA SER A 2 -9.89 7.43 52.49
C SER A 2 -9.01 7.13 51.27
N PRO A 3 -9.51 6.36 50.28
CA PRO A 3 -8.66 5.67 49.32
C PRO A 3 -8.19 6.58 48.19
N SER A 4 -6.94 6.39 47.77
CA SER A 4 -6.38 6.97 46.56
C SER A 4 -7.08 6.37 45.34
N VAL A 5 -7.70 7.22 44.52
CA VAL A 5 -8.10 6.88 43.16
C VAL A 5 -6.85 6.88 42.28
N THR A 6 -6.24 5.71 42.09
CA THR A 6 -5.26 5.52 41.02
C THR A 6 -6.04 5.32 39.73
N GLY A 7 -6.04 6.34 38.87
CA GLY A 7 -6.60 6.26 37.53
C GLY A 7 -5.92 5.13 36.77
N SER A 8 -6.69 4.14 36.33
CA SER A 8 -6.26 3.18 35.33
C SER A 8 -5.95 3.95 34.05
N VAL A 9 -4.68 3.90 33.61
CA VAL A 9 -4.30 4.21 32.23
C VAL A 9 -5.17 3.33 31.34
N GLY A 10 -6.05 3.94 30.56
CA GLY A 10 -6.84 3.23 29.58
C GLY A 10 -5.89 2.48 28.65
N ARG A 11 -6.02 1.15 28.59
CA ARG A 11 -5.48 0.41 27.43
C ARG A 11 -6.15 1.04 26.21
N GLY A 12 -5.35 1.56 25.29
CA GLY A 12 -5.82 1.94 23.97
C GLY A 12 -6.64 0.79 23.36
N ASN A 13 -7.65 1.14 22.59
CA ASN A 13 -8.51 0.18 21.92
C ASN A 13 -7.66 -0.65 20.94
N PRO A 14 -7.61 -1.99 21.04
CA PRO A 14 -6.81 -2.82 20.13
C PRO A 14 -7.31 -2.79 18.67
N ALA A 15 -8.46 -2.17 18.40
CA ALA A 15 -8.99 -1.98 17.06
C ALA A 15 -8.25 -0.89 16.24
N ASP A 16 -7.35 -0.11 16.85
CA ASP A 16 -6.48 0.85 16.14
C ASP A 16 -5.13 0.23 15.70
N ALA A 17 -4.88 -1.06 15.97
CA ALA A 17 -3.59 -1.72 15.76
C ALA A 17 -3.60 -2.71 14.59
N PRO A 18 -3.19 -2.27 13.39
CA PRO A 18 -2.36 -3.13 12.54
C PRO A 18 -1.14 -2.41 11.90
N ALA A 19 -1.21 -1.10 11.63
CA ALA A 19 -0.13 -0.36 11.00
C ALA A 19 1.10 -0.19 11.92
N ASP A 20 0.84 -0.04 13.22
CA ASP A 20 1.90 0.21 14.22
C ASP A 20 2.82 -1.00 14.42
N GLU A 21 2.31 -2.24 14.35
CA GLU A 21 3.13 -3.43 14.59
C GLU A 21 4.12 -3.70 13.45
N LEU A 22 3.71 -3.52 12.19
CA LEU A 22 4.59 -3.66 11.03
C LEU A 22 5.66 -2.57 11.01
N ALA A 23 5.28 -1.32 11.31
CA ALA A 23 6.22 -0.21 11.41
C ALA A 23 7.28 -0.44 12.50
N LEU A 24 6.86 -0.92 13.68
CA LEU A 24 7.77 -1.29 14.76
C LEU A 24 8.72 -2.44 14.39
N LEU A 25 8.20 -3.47 13.69
CA LEU A 25 9.01 -4.59 13.21
C LEU A 25 10.10 -4.13 12.23
N LEU A 26 9.74 -3.28 11.27
CA LEU A 26 10.67 -2.72 10.30
C LEU A 26 11.71 -1.82 10.99
N ALA A 27 11.28 -0.95 11.91
CA ALA A 27 12.16 -0.07 12.67
C ALA A 27 13.20 -0.85 13.50
N ASN A 28 12.79 -1.92 14.18
CA ASN A 28 13.68 -2.79 14.96
C ASN A 28 14.78 -3.45 14.09
N ARG A 29 14.49 -3.66 12.80
CA ARG A 29 15.43 -4.22 11.82
C ARG A 29 16.17 -3.15 11.01
N ARG A 30 15.91 -1.86 11.26
CA ARG A 30 16.41 -0.72 10.46
C ARG A 30 16.02 -0.83 8.98
N GLN A 31 14.77 -1.21 8.74
CA GLN A 31 14.17 -1.39 7.42
C GLN A 31 13.03 -0.39 7.21
N ILE A 32 12.70 -0.12 5.94
CA ILE A 32 11.55 0.66 5.51
C ILE A 32 10.82 -0.17 4.45
N ALA A 33 9.50 -0.06 4.39
CA ALA A 33 8.67 -0.64 3.34
C ALA A 33 7.82 0.45 2.69
N HIS A 34 7.75 0.43 1.36
CA HIS A 34 6.79 1.22 0.59
C HIS A 34 5.69 0.25 0.12
N ILE A 35 4.49 0.41 0.66
CA ILE A 35 3.34 -0.45 0.35
C ILE A 35 2.51 0.26 -0.72
N TRP A 36 2.17 -0.47 -1.76
CA TRP A 36 1.25 -0.05 -2.81
C TRP A 36 0.01 -0.94 -2.75
N SER A 37 -1.17 -0.35 -2.95
CA SER A 37 -2.46 -1.03 -2.89
C SER A 37 -3.25 -0.90 -4.19
N VAL A 38 -4.35 -1.65 -4.30
CA VAL A 38 -5.22 -1.59 -5.48
C VAL A 38 -5.86 -0.21 -5.65
N GLU A 39 -6.08 0.50 -4.53
CA GLU A 39 -6.55 1.88 -4.53
C GLU A 39 -5.55 2.83 -5.20
N ASP A 40 -4.25 2.67 -4.97
CA ASP A 40 -3.23 3.47 -5.64
C ASP A 40 -3.25 3.26 -7.16
N VAL A 41 -3.50 2.04 -7.64
CA VAL A 41 -3.65 1.79 -9.08
C VAL A 41 -4.91 2.47 -9.61
N ARG A 42 -6.02 2.40 -8.87
CA ARG A 42 -7.30 3.00 -9.27
C ARG A 42 -7.28 4.52 -9.25
N ASP A 43 -6.40 5.14 -8.47
CA ASP A 43 -6.14 6.59 -8.55
C ASP A 43 -5.58 7.01 -9.91
N VAL A 44 -4.84 6.11 -10.58
CA VAL A 44 -4.28 6.34 -11.93
C VAL A 44 -5.22 5.83 -13.02
N ARG A 45 -5.92 4.71 -12.76
CA ARG A 45 -6.83 4.03 -13.71
C ARG A 45 -8.17 3.70 -13.03
N PRO A 46 -9.06 4.68 -12.90
CA PRO A 46 -10.32 4.52 -12.15
C PRO A 46 -11.32 3.60 -12.83
N ASP A 47 -11.09 3.26 -14.10
CA ASP A 47 -11.89 2.33 -14.90
C ASP A 47 -11.62 0.85 -14.57
N LEU A 48 -10.50 0.53 -13.91
CA LEU A 48 -10.14 -0.84 -13.56
C LEU A 48 -10.86 -1.33 -12.30
N ASP A 49 -11.27 -2.60 -12.32
CA ASP A 49 -11.72 -3.30 -11.12
C ASP A 49 -10.54 -3.77 -10.24
N ASP A 50 -10.84 -4.29 -9.05
CA ASP A 50 -9.82 -4.66 -8.07
C ASP A 50 -8.92 -5.81 -8.55
N GLU A 51 -9.43 -6.74 -9.36
CA GLU A 51 -8.65 -7.87 -9.91
C GLU A 51 -7.71 -7.39 -11.02
N GLN A 52 -8.18 -6.46 -11.84
CA GLN A 52 -7.36 -5.80 -12.86
C GLN A 52 -6.28 -4.94 -12.21
N ALA A 53 -6.63 -4.14 -11.20
CA ALA A 53 -5.68 -3.35 -10.41
C ALA A 53 -4.64 -4.24 -9.72
N TRP A 54 -5.05 -5.38 -9.17
CA TRP A 54 -4.14 -6.37 -8.60
C TRP A 54 -3.18 -6.96 -9.64
N SER A 55 -3.65 -7.18 -10.87
CA SER A 55 -2.80 -7.66 -11.97
C SER A 55 -1.74 -6.63 -12.37
N VAL A 56 -2.07 -5.33 -12.30
CA VAL A 56 -1.10 -4.24 -12.53
C VAL A 56 0.00 -4.24 -11.47
N LEU A 57 -0.34 -4.37 -10.19
CA LEU A 57 0.65 -4.44 -9.12
C LEU A 57 1.59 -5.63 -9.28
N GLN A 58 1.06 -6.80 -9.64
CA GLN A 58 1.89 -7.99 -9.90
C GLN A 58 2.84 -7.78 -11.09
N LEU A 59 2.39 -7.13 -12.16
CA LEU A 59 3.26 -6.85 -13.31
C LEU A 59 4.43 -5.95 -12.94
N ILE A 60 4.18 -4.92 -12.13
CA ILE A 60 5.24 -3.99 -11.70
C ILE A 60 6.16 -4.66 -10.69
N ASP A 61 5.64 -5.51 -9.81
CA ASP A 61 6.46 -6.26 -8.86
C ASP A 61 7.45 -7.21 -9.57
N ASP A 62 7.04 -7.78 -10.71
CA ASP A 62 7.89 -8.61 -11.57
C ASP A 62 8.94 -7.79 -12.34
N GLN A 63 8.58 -6.57 -12.76
CA GLN A 63 9.44 -5.70 -13.56
C GLN A 63 10.32 -4.75 -12.76
N LYS A 64 10.11 -4.62 -11.44
CA LYS A 64 10.90 -3.72 -10.61
C LYS A 64 12.36 -4.17 -10.61
N ASP A 65 13.27 -3.23 -10.77
CA ASP A 65 14.69 -3.48 -10.60
C ASP A 65 15.22 -2.71 -9.38
N ALA A 66 16.44 -3.01 -8.96
CA ALA A 66 17.04 -2.35 -7.79
C ALA A 66 17.38 -0.86 -8.04
N THR A 67 17.18 -0.36 -9.26
CA THR A 67 17.50 1.01 -9.71
C THR A 67 16.25 1.87 -10.00
N GLN A 68 15.12 1.24 -10.31
CA GLN A 68 13.82 1.83 -10.58
C GLN A 68 12.77 1.10 -9.73
N GLY A 69 12.34 1.76 -8.65
CA GLY A 69 11.28 1.26 -7.78
C GLY A 69 9.89 1.46 -8.38
N ILE A 70 8.87 1.08 -7.62
CA ILE A 70 7.47 1.33 -7.97
C ILE A 70 7.17 2.84 -7.80
N THR A 71 6.69 3.48 -8.85
CA THR A 71 6.26 4.88 -8.91
C THR A 71 4.88 5.02 -9.58
N TRP A 72 4.25 6.19 -9.43
CA TRP A 72 3.01 6.52 -10.15
C TRP A 72 3.12 6.33 -11.67
N GLU A 73 4.28 6.64 -12.25
CA GLU A 73 4.52 6.44 -13.69
C GLU A 73 4.58 4.95 -14.04
N THR A 74 5.25 4.13 -13.23
CA THR A 74 5.27 2.68 -13.47
C THR A 74 3.89 2.04 -13.34
N LEU A 75 3.02 2.58 -12.45
CA LEU A 75 1.62 2.18 -12.35
C LEU A 75 0.85 2.47 -13.64
N ALA A 76 0.98 3.71 -14.17
CA ALA A 76 0.33 4.11 -15.40
C ALA A 76 0.76 3.24 -16.59
N VAL A 77 2.06 3.02 -16.74
CA VAL A 77 2.62 2.26 -17.86
C VAL A 77 2.18 0.80 -17.81
N ALA A 78 2.29 0.14 -16.65
CA ALA A 78 1.87 -1.25 -16.52
C ALA A 78 0.36 -1.43 -16.75
N ALA A 79 -0.46 -0.48 -16.31
CA ALA A 79 -1.89 -0.51 -16.58
C ALA A 79 -2.20 -0.32 -18.08
N ALA A 80 -1.49 0.56 -18.78
CA ALA A 80 -1.63 0.71 -20.23
C ALA A 80 -1.19 -0.54 -21.01
N VAL A 81 -0.14 -1.23 -20.54
CA VAL A 81 0.33 -2.50 -21.15
C VAL A 81 -0.71 -3.61 -21.02
N LEU A 82 -1.34 -3.75 -19.86
CA LEU A 82 -2.33 -4.81 -19.62
C LEU A 82 -3.71 -4.46 -20.16
N TYR A 83 -4.11 -3.19 -20.06
CA TYR A 83 -5.45 -2.71 -20.37
C TYR A 83 -5.37 -1.40 -21.17
N PRO A 84 -5.07 -1.48 -22.48
CA PRO A 84 -5.01 -0.29 -23.34
C PRO A 84 -6.36 0.43 -23.36
N GLU A 85 -6.36 1.76 -23.27
CA GLU A 85 -7.58 2.54 -23.47
C GLU A 85 -8.00 2.49 -24.94
N GLU A 86 -9.32 2.45 -25.20
CA GLU A 86 -9.86 2.41 -26.57
C GLU A 86 -9.50 3.70 -27.32
N GLY A 87 -8.38 3.66 -28.05
CA GLY A 87 -7.80 4.80 -28.75
C GLY A 87 -6.31 4.61 -29.09
N ASP A 88 -5.61 3.74 -28.36
CA ASP A 88 -4.17 3.45 -28.55
C ASP A 88 -3.88 2.36 -29.60
N SER A 89 -4.80 2.17 -30.55
CA SER A 89 -4.54 1.37 -31.76
C SER A 89 -3.90 2.26 -32.81
N SER A 90 -2.56 2.31 -32.86
CA SER A 90 -1.84 2.91 -33.99
C SER A 90 -1.04 1.88 -34.78
#